data_AF-A0A7C7AFY6-F1
#
_entry.id   AF-A0A7C7AFY6-F1
#
_cell.length_a   1.000
_cell.length_b   1.000
_cell.length_c   1.000
_cell.angle_alpha   90.00
_cell.angle_beta   90.00
_cell.angle_gamma   90.00
#
_symmetry.space_group_name_H-M   'P 1'
#
loop_
_entity.id
_entity.type
_entity.pdbx_description
1 polymer ?
#
loop_
_entity_poly.entity_id
_entity_poly.type
_entity_poly.pdbx_seq_one_letter_code
_entity_poly.pdbx_strand_id
1 'polypeptide(L)'
;FKQGHIFSSPFYYIDYTLAQICSYQFWLRFQNDRKKAWEDYLKICKIGGSQSFLQILKSSNLESPFKEETIKKVASKIKEYLDSIDDMKL
;
A
#
# COMPACT_ATOMS: atom_id res chain seq x y z
N PHE A 1 7.49 -23.84 14.92
CA PHE A 1 7.19 -23.28 13.57
C PHE A 1 7.11 -21.76 13.67
N LYS A 2 7.76 -20.99 12.78
CA LYS A 2 7.90 -19.51 12.91
C LYS A 2 7.02 -18.66 11.98
N GLN A 3 6.53 -19.21 10.87
CA GLN A 3 5.67 -18.49 9.92
C GLN A 3 4.35 -19.26 9.72
N GLY A 4 3.32 -18.90 10.49
CA GLY A 4 2.04 -19.62 10.53
C GLY A 4 1.35 -19.71 9.18
N HIS A 5 1.42 -18.64 8.38
CA HIS A 5 0.78 -18.54 7.07
C HIS A 5 1.20 -19.67 6.10
N ILE A 6 2.44 -20.16 6.18
CA ILE A 6 2.91 -21.26 5.32
C ILE A 6 2.13 -22.55 5.58
N PHE A 7 1.74 -22.78 6.83
CA PHE A 7 1.09 -24.03 7.26
C PHE A 7 -0.44 -23.92 7.27
N SER A 8 -0.99 -22.75 7.59
CA SER A 8 -2.43 -22.55 7.71
C SER A 8 -3.09 -22.05 6.41
N SER A 9 -2.36 -21.29 5.59
CA SER A 9 -2.94 -20.53 4.47
C SER A 9 -1.91 -20.34 3.34
N PRO A 10 -1.62 -21.40 2.56
CA PRO A 10 -0.67 -21.33 1.47
C PRO A 10 -0.91 -20.14 0.54
N PHE A 11 0.16 -19.55 0.02
CA PHE A 11 0.18 -18.38 -0.88
C PHE A 11 -0.28 -17.03 -0.30
N TYR A 12 -0.98 -16.98 0.84
CA TYR A 12 -1.50 -15.73 1.42
C TYR A 12 -0.43 -14.68 1.77
N TYR A 13 0.84 -15.08 1.91
CA TYR A 13 1.88 -14.15 2.32
C TYR A 13 2.18 -13.07 1.26
N ILE A 14 1.91 -13.35 -0.02
CA ILE A 14 2.16 -12.38 -1.10
C ILE A 14 1.25 -11.15 -0.97
N ASP A 15 0.03 -11.33 -0.45
CA ASP A 15 -0.96 -10.29 -0.26
C ASP A 15 -0.43 -9.13 0.59
N TYR A 16 0.39 -9.42 1.61
CA TYR A 16 1.03 -8.38 2.43
C TYR A 16 1.93 -7.46 1.61
N THR A 17 2.71 -8.01 0.68
CA THR A 17 3.64 -7.22 -0.14
C THR A 17 2.89 -6.35 -1.17
N LEU A 18 1.82 -6.89 -1.77
CA LEU A 18 0.96 -6.15 -2.69
C LEU A 18 0.21 -5.03 -1.96
N ALA A 19 -0.33 -5.34 -0.77
CA ALA A 19 -1.02 -4.37 0.08
C ALA A 19 -0.07 -3.29 0.61
N GLN A 20 1.20 -3.62 0.89
CA GLN A 20 2.19 -2.66 1.36
C GLN A 20 2.51 -1.57 0.31
N ILE A 21 2.59 -1.94 -0.97
CA ILE A 21 2.75 -0.94 -2.03
C ILE A 21 1.51 -0.03 -2.11
N CYS A 22 0.31 -0.56 -1.88
CA CYS A 22 -0.91 0.23 -1.82
C CYS A 22 -0.97 1.15 -0.58
N SER A 23 -0.53 0.67 0.58
CA SER A 23 -0.51 1.44 1.83
C SER A 23 0.50 2.60 1.75
N TYR A 24 1.68 2.38 1.17
CA TYR A 24 2.64 3.46 0.95
C TYR A 24 2.15 4.52 -0.03
N GLN A 25 1.40 4.15 -1.07
CA GLN A 25 0.74 5.14 -1.94
C GLN A 25 -0.24 6.00 -1.14
N PHE A 26 -1.03 5.41 -0.23
CA PHE A 26 -1.88 6.19 0.66
C PHE A 26 -1.08 7.09 1.59
N TRP A 27 -0.01 6.58 2.21
CA TRP A 27 0.86 7.37 3.08
C TRP A 27 1.41 8.59 2.33
N LEU A 28 1.96 8.40 1.13
CA LEU A 28 2.46 9.49 0.27
C LEU A 28 1.38 10.52 -0.05
N ARG A 29 0.17 10.05 -0.40
CA ARG A 29 -0.96 10.93 -0.71
C ARG A 29 -1.46 11.67 0.52
N PHE A 30 -1.41 11.05 1.69
CA PHE A 30 -1.84 11.64 2.95
C PHE A 30 -0.90 12.75 3.42
N GLN A 31 0.40 12.67 3.11
CA GLN A 31 1.34 13.78 3.32
C GLN A 31 1.03 15.00 2.44
N ASN A 32 0.46 14.78 1.25
CA ASN A 32 0.13 15.85 0.29
C ASN A 32 -1.26 16.46 0.52
N ASP A 33 -2.30 15.62 0.62
CA ASP A 33 -3.69 16.02 0.87
C ASP A 33 -4.38 14.98 1.76
N ARG A 34 -4.35 15.27 3.05
CA ARG A 34 -4.89 14.39 4.09
C ARG A 34 -6.38 14.11 3.92
N LYS A 35 -7.18 15.13 3.58
CA LYS A 35 -8.64 15.00 3.49
C LYS A 35 -9.02 14.11 2.32
N LYS A 36 -8.45 14.38 1.14
CA LYS A 36 -8.71 13.58 -0.06
C LYS A 36 -8.21 12.15 0.07
N ALA A 37 -7.03 11.94 0.66
CA ALA A 37 -6.51 10.60 0.92
C ALA A 37 -7.43 9.80 1.85
N TRP A 38 -7.97 10.44 2.90
CA TRP A 38 -8.91 9.82 3.81
C TRP A 38 -10.25 9.48 3.15
N GLU A 39 -10.80 10.37 2.33
CA GLU A 39 -12.03 10.14 1.58
C GLU A 39 -11.91 8.92 0.64
N ASP A 40 -10.78 8.81 -0.08
CA ASP A 40 -10.52 7.66 -0.95
C ASP A 40 -10.29 6.36 -0.17
N TYR A 41 -9.66 6.41 1.01
CA TYR A 41 -9.55 5.26 1.90
C TYR A 41 -10.92 4.79 2.38
N LEU A 42 -11.78 5.71 2.85
CA LEU A 42 -13.14 5.38 3.27
C LEU A 42 -13.98 4.80 2.12
N LYS A 43 -13.74 5.23 0.89
CA LYS A 43 -14.39 4.66 -0.30
C LYS A 43 -14.04 3.17 -0.46
N ILE A 44 -12.78 2.78 -0.26
CA ILE A 44 -12.37 1.36 -0.28
C ILE A 44 -13.14 0.56 0.76
N CYS A 45 -13.18 1.05 2.00
CA CYS A 45 -13.90 0.37 3.08
C CYS A 45 -15.39 0.18 2.78
N LYS A 46 -16.02 1.16 2.13
CA LYS A 46 -17.43 1.08 1.71
C LYS A 46 -17.67 0.13 0.54
N ILE A 47 -16.72 -0.01 -0.38
CA ILE A 47 -16.81 -0.98 -1.49
C ILE A 47 -16.75 -2.42 -0.95
N GLY A 48 -15.89 -2.67 0.05
CA GLY A 48 -15.71 -4.02 0.62
C GLY A 48 -15.31 -5.05 -0.44
N GLY A 49 -15.90 -6.25 -0.37
CA GLY A 49 -15.66 -7.34 -1.32
C GLY A 49 -16.51 -7.29 -2.60
N SER A 50 -17.24 -6.20 -2.86
CA SER A 50 -18.14 -6.10 -4.03
C SER A 50 -17.41 -5.91 -5.36
N GLN A 51 -16.10 -5.63 -5.33
CA GLN A 51 -15.25 -5.41 -6.50
C GLN A 51 -13.96 -6.24 -6.39
N SER A 52 -13.38 -6.57 -7.54
CA SER A 52 -12.07 -7.21 -7.58
C SER A 52 -10.96 -6.25 -7.13
N PHE A 53 -9.81 -6.79 -6.75
CA PHE A 53 -8.65 -6.00 -6.31
C PHE A 53 -8.30 -4.85 -7.27
N LEU A 54 -8.16 -5.13 -8.56
CA LEU A 54 -7.81 -4.11 -9.56
C LEU A 54 -8.91 -3.04 -9.73
N GLN A 55 -10.18 -3.42 -9.58
CA GLN A 55 -11.30 -2.47 -9.61
C GLN A 55 -11.29 -1.55 -8.39
N ILE A 56 -10.96 -2.07 -7.20
CA ILE A 56 -10.80 -1.27 -5.97
C ILE A 56 -9.68 -0.25 -6.14
N LEU A 57 -8.51 -0.66 -6.66
CA LEU A 57 -7.38 0.24 -6.90
C LEU A 57 -7.76 1.38 -7.85
N LYS A 58 -8.40 1.04 -8.99
CA LYS A 58 -8.87 2.02 -9.97
C LYS A 58 -9.88 2.99 -9.37
N SER A 59 -10.80 2.50 -8.55
CA SER A 59 -11.84 3.32 -7.90
C SER A 59 -11.29 4.26 -6.82
N SER A 60 -10.07 4.03 -6.34
CA SER A 60 -9.51 4.69 -5.14
C SER A 60 -8.23 5.47 -5.44
N ASN A 61 -7.98 5.75 -6.73
CA ASN A 61 -6.83 6.50 -7.21
C ASN A 61 -5.48 5.89 -6.78
N LEU A 62 -5.37 4.57 -6.85
CA LEU A 62 -4.13 3.83 -6.62
C LEU A 62 -3.62 3.22 -7.92
N GLU A 63 -2.30 3.23 -8.07
CA GLU A 63 -1.58 2.54 -9.13
C GLU A 63 -1.41 1.06 -8.76
N SER A 64 -1.53 0.19 -9.76
CA SER A 64 -1.43 -1.26 -9.54
C SER A 64 -0.02 -1.67 -9.09
N PRO A 65 0.13 -2.51 -8.05
CA PRO A 65 1.43 -3.03 -7.64
C PRO A 65 1.97 -4.11 -8.60
N PHE A 66 1.21 -4.52 -9.62
CA PHE A 66 1.71 -5.42 -10.67
C PHE A 66 2.48 -4.69 -11.77
N LYS A 67 2.52 -3.36 -11.72
CA LYS A 67 3.28 -2.51 -12.61
C LYS A 67 4.63 -2.21 -11.99
N GLU A 68 5.70 -2.53 -12.71
CA GLU A 68 7.08 -2.37 -12.23
C GLU A 68 7.38 -0.90 -11.89
N GLU A 69 6.85 0.03 -12.68
CA GLU A 69 6.99 1.46 -12.47
C GLU A 69 6.37 1.93 -11.15
N THR A 70 5.24 1.34 -10.74
CA THR A 70 4.59 1.65 -9.46
C THR A 70 5.50 1.29 -8.30
N ILE A 71 6.08 0.08 -8.32
CA ILE A 71 6.95 -0.40 -7.25
C ILE A 71 8.19 0.51 -7.13
N LYS A 72 8.86 0.79 -8.25
CA LYS A 72 10.05 1.65 -8.28
C LYS A 72 9.77 3.04 -7.74
N LYS A 73 8.68 3.67 -8.20
CA LYS A 73 8.27 5.01 -7.78
C LYS A 73 7.97 5.08 -6.29
N VAL A 74 7.17 4.13 -5.78
CA VAL A 74 6.78 4.09 -4.36
C VAL A 74 8.00 3.82 -3.48
N ALA A 75 8.79 2.80 -3.79
CA ALA A 75 9.98 2.44 -3.01
C ALA A 75 11.00 3.60 -2.95
N SER A 76 11.22 4.29 -4.08
CA SER A 76 12.12 5.44 -4.12
C SER A 76 11.66 6.56 -3.20
N LYS A 77 10.36 6.88 -3.21
CA LYS A 77 9.80 7.94 -2.34
C LYS A 77 9.84 7.59 -0.86
N ILE A 78 9.63 6.32 -0.51
CA ILE A 78 9.79 5.86 0.88
C ILE A 78 11.26 5.93 1.30
N LYS A 79 12.19 5.52 0.43
CA LYS A 79 13.63 5.64 0.70
C LYS A 79 14.03 7.11 0.92
N GLU A 80 13.59 8.02 0.05
CA GLU A 80 13.84 9.46 0.21
C GLU A 80 13.36 9.99 1.57
N TYR A 81 12.20 9.54 2.03
CA TYR A 81 11.69 9.91 3.36
C TYR A 81 12.56 9.35 4.48
N LEU A 82 12.93 8.07 4.41
CA LEU A 82 13.78 7.44 5.43
C LEU A 82 15.17 8.10 5.48
N ASP A 83 15.78 8.38 4.33
CA ASP A 83 17.08 9.06 4.22
C ASP A 83 17.05 10.49 4.80
N SER A 84 15.86 11.11 4.93
CA SER A 84 15.70 12.45 5.51
C SER A 84 15.72 12.47 7.04
N ILE A 85 15.71 11.30 7.70
CA ILE A 85 15.66 11.15 9.14
C ILE A 85 17.03 10.72 9.66
N ASP A 86 17.56 11.43 10.65
CA ASP A 86 18.76 11.03 11.39
C ASP A 86 18.38 9.98 12.44
N ASP A 87 18.46 8.71 12.04
CA ASP A 87 18.05 7.56 12.85
C ASP A 87 19.00 7.27 14.01
N MET A 88 20.22 7.82 14.00
CA MET A 88 21.17 7.72 15.11
C MET A 88 20.81 8.62 16.31
N LYS A 89 19.81 9.50 16.14
CA LYS A 89 19.30 10.38 17.20
C LYS A 89 17.89 10.01 17.69
N LEU A 90 17.36 8.86 17.27
CA LEU A 90 16.04 8.36 17.66
C LEU A 90 16.07 7.46 18.91
#